data_AF-A0A3D4B0N9-F1
#
_entry.id   AF-A0A3D4B0N9-F1
#
_cell.length_a   1.000
_cell.length_b   1.000
_cell.length_c   1.000
_cell.angle_alpha   90.00
_cell.angle_beta   90.00
_cell.angle_gamma   90.00
#
_symmetry.space_group_name_H-M   'P 1'
#
loop_
_entity.id
_entity.type
_entity.pdbx_description
1 polymer ?
#
loop_
_entity_poly.entity_id
_entity_poly.type
_entity_poly.pdbx_seq_one_letter_code
_entity_poly.pdbx_strand_id
1 'polypeptide(L)'
;KRIQFTPDLMPADITGTELLEEDKATGQRSLTFIQGPIFTNILLADEINRTPPKTQAALLEAMQEHHVTAGRTTYQLSEPFFVLATQN
;
A
#
# COMPACT_ATOMS: atom_id res chain seq x y z
N LYS A 1 4.93 6.93 -8.64
CA LYS A 1 5.78 6.10 -7.75
C LYS A 1 6.23 4.84 -8.49
N ARG A 2 7.34 4.20 -8.09
CA ARG A 2 7.78 2.89 -8.60
C ARG A 2 7.88 1.90 -7.44
N ILE A 3 7.48 0.65 -7.67
CA ILE A 3 7.68 -0.48 -6.77
C ILE A 3 8.20 -1.67 -7.57
N GLN A 4 9.16 -2.38 -7.00
CA GLN A 4 9.67 -3.63 -7.53
C GLN A 4 9.02 -4.77 -6.75
N PHE A 5 8.37 -5.70 -7.44
CA PHE A 5 7.78 -6.87 -6.81
C PHE A 5 8.88 -7.91 -6.54
N THR A 6 9.01 -8.33 -5.28
CA THR A 6 9.99 -9.30 -4.80
C THR A 6 9.32 -10.38 -3.94
N PRO A 7 9.89 -11.59 -3.82
CA PRO A 7 9.23 -12.70 -3.11
C PRO A 7 8.88 -12.43 -1.64
N ASP A 8 9.54 -11.47 -1.01
CA ASP A 8 9.40 -11.05 0.39
C ASP A 8 8.39 -9.91 0.61
N LEU A 9 7.89 -9.28 -0.45
CA LEU A 9 6.97 -8.15 -0.33
C LEU A 9 5.61 -8.59 0.25
N MET A 10 5.14 -7.86 1.26
CA MET A 10 3.85 -8.09 1.91
C MET A 10 2.77 -7.11 1.40
N PRO A 11 1.47 -7.44 1.56
CA PRO A 11 0.37 -6.53 1.22
C PRO A 11 0.50 -5.12 1.82
N ALA A 12 0.97 -5.02 3.07
CA ALA A 12 1.15 -3.75 3.77
C ALA A 12 2.27 -2.88 3.16
N ASP A 13 3.26 -3.49 2.50
CA ASP A 13 4.31 -2.74 1.79
C ASP A 13 3.78 -2.06 0.52
N ILE A 14 2.60 -2.46 0.04
CA ILE A 14 1.89 -1.87 -1.09
C ILE A 14 0.85 -0.86 -0.58
N THR A 15 0.01 -1.31 0.35
CA THR A 15 -1.19 -0.58 0.79
C THR A 15 -0.92 0.41 1.92
N GLY A 16 0.16 0.23 2.68
CA GLY A 16 0.46 0.99 3.89
C GLY A 16 0.25 0.16 5.15
N THR A 17 0.67 0.72 6.28
CA THR A 17 0.61 0.04 7.59
C THR A 17 0.23 1.02 8.70
N GLU A 18 -0.44 0.53 9.74
CA GLU A 18 -0.66 1.29 10.96
C GLU A 18 0.54 1.08 11.90
N LEU A 19 1.20 2.17 12.28
CA LEU A 19 2.27 2.17 13.27
C LEU A 19 1.76 2.73 14.60
N LEU A 20 2.13 2.05 15.69
CA LEU A 20 1.92 2.58 17.03
C LEU A 20 3.03 3.57 17.34
N GLU A 21 2.70 4.84 17.40
CA GLU A 21 3.60 5.91 17.81
C GLU A 21 3.36 6.25 19.28
N GLU A 22 4.44 6.38 20.03
CA GLU A 22 4.42 6.83 21.43
C GLU A 22 5.02 8.23 21.49
N ASP A 23 4.23 9.19 21.96
CA ASP A 23 4.70 10.55 22.22
C ASP A 23 5.70 10.50 23.39
N LYS A 24 6.96 10.83 23.09
CA LYS A 24 8.06 10.79 24.07
C LYS A 24 7.88 11.79 25.22
N ALA A 25 7.10 12.85 25.04
CA ALA A 25 6.87 13.86 26.07
C ALA A 25 5.70 13.50 26.99
N THR A 26 4.64 12.87 26.45
CA THR A 26 3.40 12.60 27.19
C THR A 26 3.16 11.13 27.53
N GLY A 27 3.91 10.21 26.89
CA GLY A 27 3.70 8.76 26.99
C GLY A 27 2.41 8.27 26.31
N GLN A 28 1.68 9.14 25.60
CA GLN A 28 0.47 8.75 24.90
C GLN A 28 0.80 7.91 23.67
N ARG A 29 -0.01 6.85 23.48
CA ARG A 29 0.08 5.96 22.32
C ARG A 29 -1.00 6.32 21.31
N SER A 30 -0.61 6.46 20.06
CA SER A 30 -1.51 6.74 18.94
C SER A 30 -1.19 5.82 17.76
N LEU A 31 -2.22 5.44 16.99
CA LEU A 31 -2.04 4.71 15.75
C LEU A 31 -1.96 5.70 14.59
N THR A 32 -0.82 5.72 13.91
CA THR A 32 -0.55 6.55 12.74
C THR A 32 -0.48 5.67 11.50
N PHE A 33 -1.29 5.97 10.49
CA PHE A 33 -1.25 5.25 9.22
C PHE A 33 -0.14 5.79 8.33
N ILE A 34 0.78 4.91 7.91
CA ILE A 34 1.83 5.21 6.96
C ILE A 34 1.39 4.73 5.58
N GLN A 35 1.18 5.69 4.68
CA GLN A 35 0.73 5.42 3.32
C GLN A 35 1.75 4.58 2.54
N GLY A 36 1.25 3.53 1.90
CA GLY A 36 2.03 2.72 0.96
C GLY A 36 2.28 3.42 -0.39
N PRO A 37 3.07 2.79 -1.28
CA PRO A 37 3.41 3.34 -2.60
C PRO A 37 2.21 3.53 -3.54
N ILE A 38 1.06 2.91 -3.30
CA ILE A 38 -0.16 3.08 -4.11
C ILE A 38 -0.80 4.47 -3.98
N PHE A 39 -0.46 5.25 -2.93
CA PHE A 39 -0.95 6.62 -2.76
C PHE A 39 -0.19 7.58 -3.70
N THR A 40 -0.49 7.48 -4.99
CA THR A 40 0.10 8.24 -6.09
C THR A 40 -0.87 8.21 -7.27
N ASN A 41 -0.77 9.13 -8.22
CA ASN A 41 -1.61 9.07 -9.43
C ASN A 41 -1.14 8.00 -10.44
N ILE A 42 0.17 7.74 -10.52
CA ILE A 42 0.75 6.76 -11.45
C ILE A 42 1.73 5.87 -10.69
N LEU A 43 1.46 4.56 -10.69
CA LEU A 43 2.32 3.54 -10.10
C LEU A 43 2.93 2.66 -11.20
N LEU A 44 4.26 2.56 -11.23
CA LEU A 44 4.96 1.54 -12.00
C LEU A 44 5.22 0.32 -11.08
N ALA A 45 4.58 -0.80 -11.40
CA ALA A 45 4.67 -2.06 -10.66
C ALA A 45 5.49 -3.07 -11.46
N ASP A 46 6.78 -3.19 -11.14
CA ASP A 46 7.69 -4.03 -11.93
C ASP A 46 7.70 -5.48 -11.45
N GLU A 47 7.67 -6.42 -12.41
CA GLU A 47 7.71 -7.87 -12.21
C GLU A 47 6.65 -8.41 -11.25
N ILE A 48 5.38 -8.03 -11.45
CA ILE A 48 4.29 -8.30 -10.49
C ILE A 48 4.09 -9.79 -10.17
N ASN A 49 4.55 -10.67 -11.06
CA ASN A 49 4.51 -12.12 -10.90
C ASN A 49 5.55 -12.68 -9.92
N ARG A 50 6.46 -11.85 -9.37
CA ARG A 50 7.49 -12.27 -8.40
C ARG A 50 7.06 -12.23 -6.94
N THR A 51 5.84 -11.78 -6.62
CA THR A 51 5.31 -11.81 -5.24
C THR A 51 4.24 -12.90 -5.06
N PRO A 52 3.97 -13.34 -3.82
CA PRO A 52 2.84 -14.22 -3.53
C PRO A 52 1.50 -13.67 -4.03
N PRO A 53 0.51 -14.54 -4.37
CA PRO A 53 -0.80 -14.10 -4.85
C PRO A 53 -1.53 -13.13 -3.92
N LYS A 54 -1.33 -13.25 -2.59
CA LYS A 54 -1.93 -12.35 -1.59
C LYS A 54 -1.45 -10.91 -1.74
N THR A 55 -0.17 -10.71 -2.07
CA THR A 55 0.43 -9.38 -2.28
C THR A 55 -0.06 -8.77 -3.58
N GLN A 56 -0.18 -9.57 -4.65
CA GLN A 56 -0.78 -9.13 -5.91
C GLN A 56 -2.26 -8.73 -5.73
N ALA A 57 -3.02 -9.54 -4.99
CA ALA A 57 -4.42 -9.28 -4.69
C ALA A 57 -4.63 -7.94 -3.98
N ALA A 58 -3.73 -7.55 -3.07
CA ALA A 58 -3.81 -6.27 -2.38
C ALA A 58 -3.66 -5.06 -3.33
N LEU A 59 -2.81 -5.16 -4.35
CA LEU A 59 -2.72 -4.14 -5.41
C LEU A 59 -4.00 -4.13 -6.27
N LEU A 60 -4.48 -5.31 -6.68
CA LEU A 60 -5.67 -5.43 -7.54
C LEU A 60 -6.94 -4.94 -6.84
N GLU A 61 -7.09 -5.23 -5.54
CA GLU A 61 -8.18 -4.72 -4.71
C GLU A 61 -8.13 -3.19 -4.66
N ALA A 62 -6.97 -2.60 -4.38
CA ALA A 62 -6.81 -1.14 -4.38
C ALA A 62 -7.12 -0.50 -5.75
N MET A 63 -6.76 -1.18 -6.86
CA MET A 63 -7.10 -0.74 -8.21
C MET A 63 -8.61 -0.80 -8.49
N GLN A 64 -9.30 -1.82 -7.98
CA GLN A 64 -10.73 -2.03 -8.22
C GLN A 64 -11.61 -1.14 -7.33
N GLU A 65 -11.22 -0.99 -6.07
CA GLU A 65 -12.00 -0.31 -5.04
C GLU A 65 -11.65 1.19 -4.92
N HIS A 66 -10.52 1.62 -5.49
CA HIS A 66 -10.02 3.00 -5.43
C HIS A 66 -9.81 3.54 -4.01
N HIS A 67 -9.74 2.65 -3.01
CA HIS A 67 -9.46 2.97 -1.62
C HIS A 67 -8.74 1.82 -0.94
N VAL A 68 -8.19 2.09 0.24
CA VAL A 68 -7.66 1.07 1.15
C VAL A 68 -8.23 1.28 2.54
N THR A 69 -8.58 0.19 3.22
CA THR A 69 -9.00 0.24 4.62
C THR A 69 -7.89 -0.29 5.51
N ALA A 70 -7.47 0.50 6.49
CA ALA A 70 -6.56 0.08 7.55
C ALA A 70 -7.21 0.36 8.90
N GLY A 71 -7.22 -0.66 9.77
CA GLY A 71 -7.95 -0.62 11.03
C GLY A 71 -9.44 -0.37 10.82
N ARG A 72 -9.92 0.80 11.25
CA ARG A 72 -11.32 1.25 11.09
C ARG A 72 -11.46 2.44 10.14
N THR A 73 -10.38 2.81 9.45
CA THR A 73 -10.32 4.01 8.62
C THR A 73 -10.09 3.62 7.17
N THR A 74 -10.93 4.17 6.30
CA THR A 74 -10.80 4.02 4.85
C THR A 74 -10.13 5.25 4.25
N TYR A 75 -9.07 5.03 3.48
CA TYR A 75 -8.26 6.04 2.82
C TYR A 75 -8.48 5.95 1.32
N GLN A 76 -8.93 7.05 0.72
CA GLN A 76 -9.16 7.13 -0.73
C GLN A 76 -7.84 7.28 -1.48
N LEU A 77 -7.73 6.64 -2.66
CA LEU A 77 -6.63 6.88 -3.58
C LEU A 77 -6.84 8.20 -4.33
N SER A 78 -5.74 8.81 -4.76
CA SER A 78 -5.80 10.07 -5.51
C SER A 78 -6.18 9.81 -6.96
N GLU A 79 -7.22 10.48 -7.44
CA GLU A 79 -7.66 10.36 -8.84
C GLU A 79 -6.97 11.37 -9.77
N PRO A 80 -6.60 10.95 -11.00
CA PRO A 80 -6.73 9.59 -11.52
C PRO A 80 -5.69 8.64 -10.88
N PHE A 81 -6.08 7.38 -10.65
CA PHE A 81 -5.17 6.31 -10.22
C PHE A 81 -4.90 5.31 -11.35
N PHE A 82 -3.64 5.26 -11.81
CA PHE A 82 -3.19 4.35 -12.87
C PHE A 82 -2.04 3.47 -12.41
N VAL A 83 -2.10 2.19 -12.80
CA VAL A 83 -1.03 1.22 -12.59
C VAL A 83 -0.51 0.73 -13.93
N LEU A 84 0.79 0.87 -14.15
CA LEU A 84 1.52 0.27 -15.25
C LEU A 84 2.31 -0.90 -14.67
N ALA A 85 1.97 -2.13 -15.05
CA ALA A 85 2.59 -3.33 -14.53
C ALA A 85 3.44 -4.05 -15.58
N THR A 86 4.58 -4.59 -15.18
CA THR A 86 5.40 -5.49 -16.00
C THR A 86 5.41 -6.90 -15.42
N GLN A 87 5.59 -7.90 -16.27
CA GLN A 87 5.80 -9.30 -15.89
C GLN A 87 6.99 -9.83 -16.68
N ASN A 88 7.75 -10.75 -16.08
CA ASN A 88 8.82 -11.51 -16.74
C ASN A 88 8.39 -12.97 -16.92
#